data_AF-A0A5B6ZRA5-F1
#
_entry.id   AF-A0A5B6ZRA5-F1
#
_cell.length_a   1.000
_cell.length_b   1.000
_cell.length_c   1.000
_cell.angle_alpha   90.00
_cell.angle_beta   90.00
_cell.angle_gamma   90.00
#
_symmetry.space_group_name_H-M   'P 1'
#
loop_
_entity.id
_entity.type
_entity.pdbx_description
1 polymer ?
#
loop_
_entity_poly.entity_id
_entity_poly.type
_entity_poly.pdbx_seq_one_letter_code
_entity_poly.pdbx_strand_id
1 'polypeptide(L)'
;EQLRILAINSCRVMEEIVAKEGSEQATDEIVFPRLKFLILANLPKLTSLCSAHFAFNMPSLRKAMLKNCPKMQTFTSGQVSMPKIKIYSNEDQWLWTEDLNKYVQQQQQDLKGKGLTMDDEDDDGFWNGFLLWAMNNADVNNDIDDDEDEDVGNEYSDHDDTSDDGNNVDTSDDGNNVDTSDDESFSSLSFWENPKLP
;
A
#
# COMPACT_ATOMS: atom_id res chain seq x y z
N GLU A 1 7.74 13.86 -22.92
CA GLU A 1 7.85 12.69 -22.03
C GLU A 1 6.47 12.34 -21.48
N GLN A 2 6.24 11.10 -21.03
CA GLN A 2 4.95 10.65 -20.47
C GLN A 2 5.17 10.18 -19.02
N LEU A 3 4.22 10.49 -18.14
CA LEU A 3 4.29 10.17 -16.70
C LEU A 3 4.29 8.65 -16.49
N ARG A 4 5.29 8.14 -15.73
CA ARG A 4 5.41 6.72 -15.36
C ARG A 4 5.19 6.46 -13.88
N ILE A 5 5.53 7.43 -13.04
CA ILE A 5 5.40 7.37 -11.59
C ILE A 5 4.71 8.66 -11.15
N LEU A 6 3.64 8.54 -10.37
CA LEU A 6 3.05 9.64 -9.63
C LEU A 6 3.31 9.38 -8.15
N ALA A 7 4.22 10.14 -7.54
CA ALA A 7 4.58 9.99 -6.14
C ALA A 7 4.41 11.32 -5.39
N ILE A 8 3.61 11.30 -4.32
CA ILE A 8 3.38 12.44 -3.44
C ILE A 8 3.46 11.94 -2.00
N ASN A 9 4.34 12.56 -1.21
CA ASN A 9 4.56 12.20 0.18
C ASN A 9 4.53 13.45 1.08
N SER A 10 4.02 13.29 2.29
CA SER A 10 4.17 14.25 3.39
C SER A 10 3.64 15.65 3.07
N CYS A 11 2.66 15.74 2.16
CA CYS A 11 2.02 17.01 1.82
C CYS A 11 0.81 17.25 2.74
N ARG A 12 1.05 17.99 3.83
CA ARG A 12 0.05 18.25 4.90
C ARG A 12 -1.10 19.18 4.49
N VAL A 13 -1.02 19.81 3.32
CA VAL A 13 -1.98 20.82 2.86
C VAL A 13 -2.76 20.40 1.61
N MET A 14 -2.37 19.33 0.94
CA MET A 14 -2.99 18.90 -0.31
C MET A 14 -4.38 18.31 -0.05
N GLU A 15 -5.39 18.85 -0.73
CA GLU A 15 -6.79 18.40 -0.63
C GLU A 15 -7.20 17.56 -1.85
N GLU A 16 -6.65 17.90 -3.02
CA GLU A 16 -6.84 17.23 -4.31
C GLU A 16 -5.54 17.27 -5.13
N ILE A 17 -5.34 16.29 -6.01
CA ILE A 17 -4.13 16.16 -6.84
C ILE A 17 -4.34 16.74 -8.23
N VAL A 18 -5.54 16.56 -8.78
CA VAL A 18 -5.96 17.11 -10.06
C VAL A 18 -7.05 18.15 -9.78
N ALA A 19 -6.71 19.42 -9.99
CA ALA A 19 -7.68 20.50 -9.91
C ALA A 19 -8.36 20.74 -11.26
N LYS A 20 -9.64 21.05 -11.24
CA LYS A 20 -10.36 21.52 -12.42
C LYS A 20 -10.14 23.03 -12.61
N GLU A 21 -9.67 23.42 -13.78
CA GLU A 21 -9.60 24.83 -14.17
C GLU A 21 -10.76 25.16 -15.13
N GLY A 22 -11.68 26.05 -14.71
CA GLY A 22 -12.81 26.50 -15.52
C GLY A 22 -14.17 25.85 -15.22
N SER A 23 -15.23 26.36 -15.84
CA SER A 23 -16.64 26.03 -15.55
C SER A 23 -17.29 25.01 -16.49
N GLU A 24 -16.59 24.51 -17.51
CA GLU A 24 -17.22 23.66 -18.51
C GLU A 24 -17.48 22.25 -17.97
N GLN A 25 -18.72 21.77 -18.16
CA GLN A 25 -19.21 20.45 -17.73
C GLN A 25 -18.81 19.35 -18.72
N ALA A 26 -17.62 19.44 -19.31
CA ALA A 26 -17.13 18.37 -20.14
C ALA A 26 -16.75 17.19 -19.24
N THR A 27 -17.28 16.01 -19.57
CA THR A 27 -16.81 14.72 -19.11
C THR A 27 -15.43 14.48 -19.71
N ASP A 28 -14.44 15.26 -19.27
CA ASP A 28 -13.09 15.14 -19.79
C ASP A 28 -12.47 13.85 -19.27
N GLU A 29 -11.83 13.12 -20.20
CA GLU A 29 -11.06 11.94 -19.90
C GLU A 29 -9.60 12.34 -19.66
N ILE A 30 -9.07 11.95 -18.51
CA ILE A 30 -7.67 12.09 -18.16
C ILE A 30 -7.01 10.73 -18.39
N VAL A 31 -6.13 10.67 -19.38
CA VAL A 31 -5.41 9.44 -19.73
C VAL A 31 -3.96 9.53 -19.26
N PHE A 32 -3.55 8.58 -18.44
CA PHE A 32 -2.15 8.34 -18.09
C PHE A 32 -1.67 7.03 -18.72
N PRO A 33 -1.33 7.03 -20.03
CA PRO A 33 -1.13 5.81 -20.80
C PRO A 33 0.14 5.03 -20.43
N ARG A 34 1.02 5.61 -19.61
CA ARG A 34 2.29 4.99 -19.18
C ARG A 34 2.50 5.00 -17.68
N LEU A 35 1.51 5.44 -16.90
CA LEU A 35 1.61 5.44 -15.44
C LEU A 35 1.61 4.00 -14.96
N LYS A 36 2.72 3.57 -14.36
CA LYS A 36 2.93 2.21 -13.81
C LYS A 36 2.75 2.17 -12.30
N PHE A 37 3.15 3.25 -11.62
CA PHE A 37 3.19 3.31 -10.16
C PHE A 37 2.52 4.58 -9.63
N LEU A 38 1.59 4.39 -8.69
CA LEU A 38 0.88 5.46 -7.99
C LEU A 38 1.21 5.37 -6.49
N ILE A 39 1.85 6.40 -5.93
CA ILE A 39 2.37 6.39 -4.57
C ILE A 39 1.87 7.63 -3.84
N LEU A 40 0.86 7.48 -2.99
CA LEU A 40 0.32 8.55 -2.16
C LEU A 40 0.54 8.17 -0.68
N ALA A 41 1.35 8.97 0.01
CA ALA A 41 1.73 8.71 1.40
C ALA A 41 1.64 9.96 2.27
N ASN A 42 1.18 9.81 3.51
CA ASN A 42 1.19 10.87 4.52
C ASN A 42 0.50 12.16 4.06
N LEU A 43 -0.74 12.03 3.57
CA LEU A 43 -1.56 13.12 3.04
C LEU A 43 -2.79 13.34 3.94
N PRO A 44 -2.64 14.00 5.11
CA PRO A 44 -3.68 14.11 6.13
C PRO A 44 -4.93 14.89 5.69
N LYS A 45 -4.82 15.70 4.62
CA LYS A 45 -5.91 16.53 4.11
C LYS A 45 -6.45 16.09 2.76
N LEU A 46 -5.84 15.09 2.12
CA LEU A 46 -6.29 14.63 0.81
C LEU A 46 -7.68 14.02 0.95
N THR A 47 -8.65 14.52 0.18
CA THR A 47 -10.04 14.04 0.21
C THR A 47 -10.34 13.14 -0.99
N SER A 48 -9.73 13.44 -2.14
CA SER A 48 -9.83 12.66 -3.38
C SER A 48 -8.63 12.97 -4.30
N LEU A 49 -8.39 12.14 -5.32
CA LEU A 49 -7.44 12.49 -6.37
C LEU A 49 -7.95 13.69 -7.18
N CYS A 50 -9.27 13.74 -7.41
CA CYS A 50 -9.96 14.75 -8.20
C CYS A 50 -11.43 14.87 -7.76
N SER A 51 -11.87 16.07 -7.39
CA SER A 51 -13.30 16.32 -7.08
C SER A 51 -14.18 16.47 -8.32
N ALA A 52 -13.59 16.84 -9.44
CA ALA A 52 -14.32 16.90 -10.70
C ALA A 52 -14.64 15.49 -11.21
N HIS A 53 -15.75 15.37 -11.93
CA HIS A 53 -16.26 14.11 -12.46
C HIS A 53 -15.52 13.69 -13.74
N PHE A 54 -14.18 13.68 -13.69
CA PHE A 54 -13.32 13.23 -14.80
C PHE A 54 -13.22 11.71 -14.84
N ALA A 55 -13.20 11.16 -16.05
CA ALA A 55 -12.89 9.75 -16.26
C ALA A 55 -11.36 9.58 -16.27
N PHE A 56 -10.83 8.72 -15.42
CA PHE A 56 -9.40 8.40 -15.39
C PHE A 56 -9.14 7.09 -16.12
N ASN A 57 -8.19 7.09 -17.04
CA ASN A 57 -7.77 5.92 -17.78
C ASN A 57 -6.26 5.69 -17.57
N MET A 58 -5.93 4.60 -16.88
CA MET A 58 -4.57 4.24 -16.45
C MET A 58 -4.24 2.80 -16.90
N PRO A 59 -4.15 2.54 -18.21
CA PRO A 59 -4.10 1.18 -18.74
C PRO A 59 -2.81 0.43 -18.40
N SER A 60 -1.74 1.13 -18.00
CA SER A 60 -0.45 0.55 -17.64
C SER A 60 -0.18 0.51 -16.14
N LEU A 61 -1.16 0.85 -15.30
CA LEU A 61 -0.99 0.85 -13.85
C LEU A 61 -0.73 -0.58 -13.38
N ARG A 62 0.28 -0.78 -12.52
CA ARG A 62 0.68 -2.11 -12.03
C ARG A 62 0.62 -2.22 -10.52
N LYS A 63 1.13 -1.20 -9.82
CA LYS A 63 1.11 -1.15 -8.35
C LYS A 63 0.70 0.22 -7.84
N ALA A 64 0.01 0.22 -6.70
CA ALA A 64 -0.37 1.44 -5.99
C ALA A 64 -0.01 1.35 -4.49
N MET A 65 0.22 2.49 -3.86
CA MET A 65 0.37 2.63 -2.42
C MET A 65 -0.47 3.83 -1.98
N LEU A 66 -1.40 3.61 -1.05
CA LEU A 66 -2.24 4.64 -0.45
C LEU A 66 -2.10 4.55 1.08
N LYS A 67 -1.00 5.08 1.62
CA LYS A 67 -0.65 4.98 3.06
C LYS A 67 -0.94 6.31 3.77
N ASN A 68 -1.54 6.25 4.96
CA ASN A 68 -1.75 7.44 5.80
C ASN A 68 -2.49 8.61 5.10
N CYS A 69 -3.59 8.29 4.41
CA CYS A 69 -4.50 9.26 3.78
C CYS A 69 -5.88 9.28 4.48
N PRO A 70 -5.96 9.68 5.76
CA PRO A 70 -7.14 9.43 6.62
C PRO A 70 -8.41 10.16 6.18
N LYS A 71 -8.32 11.23 5.40
CA LYS A 71 -9.50 11.99 4.91
C LYS A 71 -9.95 11.60 3.51
N MET A 72 -9.24 10.69 2.85
CA MET A 72 -9.52 10.31 1.48
C MET A 72 -10.76 9.41 1.44
N GLN A 73 -11.86 9.88 0.87
CA GLN A 73 -13.15 9.16 0.86
C GLN A 73 -13.41 8.40 -0.43
N THR A 74 -12.86 8.90 -1.53
CA THR A 74 -12.93 8.29 -2.85
C THR A 74 -11.60 8.52 -3.57
N PHE A 75 -11.31 7.69 -4.55
CA PHE A 75 -10.23 7.97 -5.49
C PHE A 75 -10.61 9.11 -6.44
N THR A 76 -11.77 9.01 -7.07
CA THR A 76 -12.36 10.08 -7.91
C THR A 76 -13.87 9.91 -7.91
N SER A 77 -14.60 11.01 -8.09
CA SER A 77 -16.06 10.95 -8.29
C SER A 77 -16.46 10.44 -9.69
N GLY A 78 -15.54 10.43 -10.65
CA GLY A 78 -15.77 9.89 -11.99
C GLY A 78 -15.43 8.40 -12.13
N GLN A 79 -15.36 7.93 -13.37
CA GLN A 79 -15.00 6.54 -13.67
C GLN A 79 -13.48 6.34 -13.63
N VAL A 80 -13.03 5.17 -13.17
CA VAL A 80 -11.63 4.73 -13.26
C VAL A 80 -11.57 3.49 -14.16
N SER A 81 -10.73 3.54 -15.18
CA SER A 81 -10.36 2.38 -15.99
C SER A 81 -8.89 2.06 -15.74
N MET A 82 -8.64 0.85 -15.24
CA MET A 82 -7.32 0.32 -14.94
C MET A 82 -7.36 -1.21 -14.97
N PRO A 83 -6.23 -1.90 -15.16
CA PRO A 83 -6.17 -3.35 -14.95
C PRO A 83 -6.30 -3.69 -13.46
N LYS A 84 -6.36 -4.99 -13.15
CA LYS A 84 -6.19 -5.49 -11.78
C LYS A 84 -4.74 -5.24 -11.35
N ILE A 85 -4.54 -4.63 -10.18
CA ILE A 85 -3.24 -4.19 -9.67
C ILE A 85 -2.99 -4.64 -8.23
N LYS A 86 -1.72 -4.71 -7.81
CA LYS A 86 -1.37 -4.88 -6.38
C LYS A 86 -1.38 -3.51 -5.69
N ILE A 87 -2.05 -3.39 -4.55
CA ILE A 87 -2.06 -2.20 -3.71
C ILE A 87 -1.49 -2.52 -2.33
N TYR A 88 -0.62 -1.66 -1.82
CA TYR A 88 -0.10 -1.76 -0.46
C TYR A 88 -1.04 -1.07 0.53
N SER A 89 -1.48 -1.82 1.53
CA SER A 89 -2.49 -1.40 2.51
C SER A 89 -1.89 -0.68 3.72
N ASN A 90 -2.73 -0.01 4.50
CA ASN A 90 -2.34 0.53 5.81
C ASN A 90 -2.05 -0.56 6.85
N GLU A 91 -2.40 -1.82 6.57
CA GLU A 91 -2.10 -2.97 7.43
C GLU A 91 -0.80 -3.65 7.02
N ASP A 92 0.04 -2.93 6.27
CA ASP A 92 1.34 -3.35 5.78
C ASP A 92 1.31 -4.62 4.91
N GLN A 93 0.22 -4.83 4.17
CA GLN A 93 -0.01 -5.99 3.30
C GLN A 93 -0.28 -5.61 1.85
N TRP A 94 0.09 -6.50 0.92
CA TRP A 94 -0.28 -6.39 -0.49
C TRP A 94 -1.64 -7.04 -0.75
N LEU A 95 -2.51 -6.32 -1.44
CA LEU A 95 -3.83 -6.79 -1.83
C LEU A 95 -4.04 -6.57 -3.33
N TRP A 96 -4.77 -7.46 -3.98
CA TRP A 96 -5.20 -7.22 -5.35
C TRP A 96 -6.47 -6.38 -5.39
N THR A 97 -6.49 -5.35 -6.24
CA THR A 97 -7.70 -4.55 -6.48
C THR A 97 -7.93 -4.31 -7.97
N GLU A 98 -9.19 -4.35 -8.36
CA GLU A 98 -9.70 -3.93 -9.66
C GLU A 98 -10.41 -2.58 -9.60
N ASP A 99 -10.54 -1.99 -8.41
CA ASP A 99 -11.30 -0.76 -8.18
C ASP A 99 -10.69 0.05 -7.01
N LEU A 100 -10.01 1.15 -7.34
CA LEU A 100 -9.41 2.05 -6.35
C LEU A 100 -10.46 2.76 -5.50
N ASN A 101 -11.65 3.05 -6.04
CA ASN A 101 -12.72 3.68 -5.26
C ASN A 101 -13.23 2.73 -4.17
N LYS A 102 -13.44 1.44 -4.49
CA LYS A 102 -13.81 0.44 -3.49
C LYS A 102 -12.75 0.27 -2.42
N TYR A 103 -11.47 0.19 -2.81
CA TYR A 103 -10.36 0.09 -1.86
C TYR A 103 -10.35 1.26 -0.87
N VAL A 104 -10.42 2.50 -1.35
CA VAL A 104 -10.42 3.70 -0.49
C VAL A 104 -11.61 3.70 0.47
N GLN A 105 -12.80 3.29 -0.01
CA GLN A 105 -13.99 3.18 0.84
C GLN A 105 -13.85 2.12 1.93
N GLN A 106 -13.22 0.98 1.64
CA GLN A 106 -12.95 -0.06 2.63
C GLN A 106 -11.96 0.45 3.69
N GLN A 107 -10.85 1.04 3.25
CA GLN A 107 -9.82 1.61 4.13
C GLN A 107 -10.42 2.61 5.14
N GLN A 108 -11.37 3.43 4.72
CA GLN A 108 -12.05 4.40 5.60
C GLN A 108 -12.91 3.74 6.68
N GLN A 109 -13.48 2.56 6.42
CA GLN A 109 -14.22 1.81 7.43
C GLN A 109 -13.26 1.25 8.48
N ASP A 110 -12.11 0.74 8.03
CA ASP A 110 -11.09 0.16 8.91
C ASP A 110 -10.44 1.23 9.81
N LEU A 111 -10.21 2.43 9.26
CA LEU A 111 -9.70 3.58 10.00
C LEU A 111 -10.69 4.11 11.06
N LYS A 112 -12.00 4.00 10.85
CA LYS A 112 -13.01 4.42 11.85
C LYS A 112 -13.08 3.48 13.05
N GLY A 113 -12.63 2.23 12.90
CA GLY A 113 -12.60 1.23 13.97
C GLY A 113 -11.38 1.34 14.89
N LYS A 114 -10.29 1.98 14.43
CA LYS A 114 -9.02 2.13 15.15
C LYS A 114 -8.88 3.59 15.56
N GLY A 115 -8.96 3.91 16.86
CA GLY A 115 -8.78 5.28 17.35
C GLY A 115 -7.41 5.82 16.91
N LEU A 116 -7.38 6.80 16.01
CA LEU A 116 -6.14 7.25 15.38
C LEU A 116 -5.36 8.19 16.31
N THR A 117 -4.14 7.78 16.69
CA THR A 117 -3.02 8.70 16.84
C THR A 117 -2.19 8.61 15.56
N MET A 118 -1.92 9.76 14.94
CA MET A 118 -0.82 9.82 13.99
C MET A 118 0.42 9.77 14.86
N ASP A 119 0.98 8.57 15.07
CA ASP A 119 2.28 8.49 15.70
C ASP A 119 3.26 9.17 14.74
N ASP A 120 3.94 10.21 15.24
CA ASP A 120 4.84 11.10 14.50
C ASP A 120 6.11 10.40 13.97
N GLU A 121 6.18 9.07 14.05
CA GLU A 121 7.28 8.27 13.53
C GLU A 121 7.07 8.08 12.02
N ASP A 122 7.67 9.01 11.28
CA ASP A 122 7.89 8.94 9.85
C ASP A 122 8.47 7.57 9.48
N ASP A 123 7.62 6.62 9.07
CA ASP A 123 8.03 5.41 8.34
C ASP A 123 8.45 5.80 6.91
N ASP A 124 9.51 6.60 6.85
CA ASP A 124 10.12 7.13 5.62
C ASP A 124 10.88 6.04 4.86
N GLY A 125 11.38 5.02 5.56
CA GLY A 125 12.11 3.89 5.02
C GLY A 125 11.29 3.11 3.99
N PHE A 126 10.05 2.75 4.31
CA PHE A 126 9.19 2.03 3.39
C PHE A 126 8.89 2.85 2.13
N TRP A 127 8.50 4.11 2.30
CA TRP A 127 8.17 4.99 1.16
C TRP A 127 9.38 5.21 0.24
N ASN A 128 10.56 5.48 0.82
CA ASN A 128 11.80 5.67 0.06
C ASN A 128 12.18 4.39 -0.69
N GLY A 129 12.05 3.23 -0.05
CA GLY A 129 12.30 1.92 -0.67
C GLY A 129 11.37 1.68 -1.86
N PHE A 130 10.06 1.89 -1.68
CA PHE A 130 9.09 1.69 -2.75
C PHE A 130 9.26 2.69 -3.89
N LEU A 131 9.55 3.96 -3.60
CA LEU A 131 9.83 4.95 -4.64
C LEU A 131 11.09 4.58 -5.44
N LEU A 132 12.18 4.19 -4.77
CA LEU A 132 13.41 3.78 -5.45
C LEU A 132 13.19 2.51 -6.30
N TRP A 133 12.46 1.52 -5.77
CA TRP A 133 12.06 0.34 -6.52
C TRP A 133 11.22 0.73 -7.75
N ALA A 134 10.23 1.61 -7.58
CA ALA A 134 9.39 2.09 -8.68
C ALA A 134 10.22 2.82 -9.75
N MET A 135 11.20 3.65 -9.34
CA MET A 135 12.12 4.34 -10.25
C MET A 135 12.96 3.36 -11.08
N ASN A 136 13.45 2.28 -10.45
CA ASN A 136 14.23 1.25 -11.15
C ASN A 136 13.39 0.39 -12.10
N ASN A 137 12.09 0.22 -11.82
CA ASN A 137 11.18 -0.62 -12.61
C ASN A 137 10.31 0.17 -13.60
N ALA A 138 10.25 1.49 -13.51
CA ALA A 138 9.40 2.31 -14.38
C ALA A 138 9.80 2.25 -15.85
N ASP A 139 11.09 2.01 -16.13
CA ASP A 139 11.63 1.94 -17.50
C ASP A 139 11.70 0.54 -18.08
N VAL A 140 11.51 -0.48 -17.25
CA VAL A 140 11.43 -1.86 -17.69
C VAL A 140 10.12 -2.06 -18.46
N ASN A 141 10.22 -2.18 -19.78
CA ASN A 141 9.09 -2.49 -20.67
C ASN A 141 8.69 -3.97 -20.61
N ASN A 142 9.41 -4.79 -19.83
CA ASN A 142 9.11 -6.20 -19.74
C ASN A 142 7.89 -6.43 -18.85
N ASP A 143 6.94 -7.13 -19.44
CA ASP A 143 5.93 -7.94 -18.79
C ASP A 143 6.63 -9.06 -17.98
N ILE A 144 7.35 -8.68 -16.92
CA ILE A 144 7.66 -9.61 -15.87
C ILE A 144 6.40 -9.68 -15.03
N ASP A 145 5.66 -10.76 -15.23
CA ASP A 145 4.60 -11.17 -14.35
C ASP A 145 5.22 -11.37 -12.97
N ASP A 146 4.95 -10.43 -12.04
CA ASP A 146 5.27 -10.54 -10.60
C ASP A 146 4.35 -11.61 -9.93
N ASP A 147 4.05 -12.71 -10.61
CA ASP A 147 3.13 -13.79 -10.21
C ASP A 147 3.88 -14.94 -9.51
N GLU A 148 5.00 -14.67 -8.85
CA GLU A 148 5.59 -15.58 -7.85
C GLU A 148 5.49 -14.96 -6.46
N ASP A 149 4.27 -14.67 -5.99
CA ASP A 149 3.98 -14.75 -4.56
C ASP A 149 3.33 -16.12 -4.36
N GLU A 150 4.08 -17.04 -3.75
CA GLU A 150 3.63 -18.38 -3.39
C GLU A 150 2.27 -18.30 -2.68
N ASP A 151 1.24 -18.86 -3.31
CA ASP A 151 0.04 -19.31 -2.63
C ASP A 151 0.45 -20.47 -1.73
N VAL A 152 1.04 -20.17 -0.57
CA VAL A 152 1.16 -21.15 0.51
C VAL A 152 -0.25 -21.30 1.07
N GLY A 153 -1.01 -22.16 0.39
CA GLY A 153 -2.28 -22.66 0.86
C GLY A 153 -2.09 -23.13 2.30
N ASN A 154 -2.72 -22.42 3.22
CA ASN A 154 -2.74 -22.83 4.61
C ASN A 154 -3.75 -23.99 4.72
N GLU A 155 -3.35 -25.16 4.23
CA GLU A 155 -4.00 -26.42 4.53
C GLU A 155 -3.58 -26.79 5.96
N TYR A 156 -4.24 -26.17 6.94
CA TYR A 156 -4.20 -26.66 8.31
C TYR A 156 -4.77 -28.07 8.28
N SER A 157 -3.86 -29.03 8.18
CA SER A 157 -4.12 -30.43 8.40
C SER A 157 -4.46 -30.59 9.87
N ASP A 158 -5.74 -30.77 10.18
CA ASP A 158 -6.17 -31.35 11.44
C ASP A 158 -5.49 -32.72 11.57
N HIS A 159 -4.52 -32.82 12.47
CA HIS A 159 -4.12 -34.09 13.05
C HIS A 159 -4.60 -34.08 14.50
N ASP A 160 -5.77 -34.69 14.69
CA ASP A 160 -6.09 -35.36 15.93
C ASP A 160 -5.04 -36.46 16.15
N ASP A 161 -4.44 -36.51 17.34
CA ASP A 161 -4.51 -37.71 18.17
C ASP A 161 -3.96 -37.49 19.60
N THR A 162 -4.90 -37.64 20.54
CA THR A 162 -4.80 -38.38 21.82
C THR A 162 -3.77 -38.01 22.88
N SER A 163 -4.29 -37.42 23.97
CA SER A 163 -4.13 -37.83 25.39
C SER A 163 -2.89 -38.63 25.82
N ASP A 164 -2.14 -38.13 26.83
CA ASP A 164 -1.98 -38.84 28.10
C ASP A 164 -1.42 -37.96 29.24
N ASP A 165 -1.67 -38.43 30.46
CA ASP A 165 -1.60 -37.88 31.81
C ASP A 165 -0.32 -37.19 32.32
N GLY A 166 -0.52 -36.26 33.27
CA GLY A 166 0.12 -36.41 34.59
C GLY A 166 1.14 -35.35 35.07
N ASN A 167 0.81 -34.78 36.24
CA ASN A 167 1.68 -34.20 37.28
C ASN A 167 2.22 -32.76 37.17
N ASN A 168 1.49 -31.89 37.89
CA ASN A 168 1.94 -30.93 38.90
C ASN A 168 3.41 -31.05 39.38
N VAL A 169 4.16 -29.94 39.42
CA VAL A 169 4.80 -29.38 40.63
C VAL A 169 5.34 -27.97 40.33
N ASP A 170 4.97 -27.08 41.23
CA ASP A 170 5.42 -25.71 41.47
C ASP A 170 6.88 -25.66 42.00
N THR A 171 7.74 -24.82 41.43
CA THR A 171 8.96 -24.31 42.10
C THR A 171 9.33 -22.92 41.57
N SER A 172 9.63 -22.05 42.53
CA SER A 172 9.92 -20.63 42.48
C SER A 172 11.38 -20.30 42.12
N ASP A 173 11.65 -19.01 41.85
CA ASP A 173 12.95 -18.31 41.78
C ASP A 173 13.89 -18.70 40.62
N ASP A 174 14.71 -17.84 40.01
CA ASP A 174 15.28 -16.55 40.40
C ASP A 174 15.56 -15.74 39.12
N GLY A 175 15.61 -14.41 39.26
CA GLY A 175 15.83 -13.48 38.16
C GLY A 175 17.19 -13.61 37.46
N ASN A 176 17.23 -13.21 36.19
CA ASN A 176 18.33 -12.37 35.72
C ASN A 176 17.92 -11.52 34.52
N ASN A 177 18.15 -10.23 34.70
CA ASN A 177 18.05 -9.17 33.71
C ASN A 177 19.27 -9.26 32.78
N VAL A 178 19.06 -9.43 31.49
CA VAL A 178 20.04 -9.05 30.47
C VAL A 178 19.29 -8.25 29.41
N ASP A 179 19.43 -6.94 29.56
CA ASP A 179 19.24 -5.93 28.55
C ASP A 179 20.22 -6.21 27.39
N THR A 180 19.71 -6.69 26.26
CA THR A 180 20.38 -6.63 24.96
C THR A 180 19.51 -5.77 24.06
N SER A 181 19.78 -4.48 24.13
CA SER A 181 19.60 -3.55 23.03
C SER A 181 20.34 -4.08 21.80
N ASP A 182 19.63 -4.82 20.96
CA ASP A 182 20.03 -5.08 19.58
C ASP A 182 19.15 -4.22 18.67
N ASP A 183 19.76 -3.12 18.20
CA ASP A 183 19.35 -2.35 17.04
C ASP A 183 19.28 -3.28 15.81
N GLU A 184 18.14 -3.94 15.60
CA GLU A 184 17.79 -4.57 14.32
C GLU A 184 17.27 -3.48 13.36
N SER A 185 18.10 -2.47 13.13
CA SER A 185 18.00 -1.66 11.93
C SER A 185 18.55 -2.48 10.76
N PHE A 186 17.80 -2.51 9.66
CA PHE A 186 18.03 -3.26 8.40
C PHE A 186 17.43 -4.67 8.29
N SER A 187 16.10 -4.78 8.38
CA SER A 187 15.33 -5.84 7.69
C SER A 187 14.41 -5.35 6.56
N SER A 188 14.41 -4.05 6.21
CA SER A 188 13.47 -3.52 5.20
C SER A 188 13.94 -3.60 3.73
N LEU A 189 15.18 -4.01 3.46
CA LEU A 189 15.69 -4.09 2.08
C LEU A 189 15.40 -5.43 1.40
N SER A 190 15.16 -6.51 2.16
CA SER A 190 14.91 -7.85 1.62
C SER A 190 13.51 -8.01 1.02
N PHE A 191 12.55 -7.14 1.36
CA PHE A 191 11.20 -7.22 0.81
C PHE A 191 11.16 -6.90 -0.70
N TRP A 192 12.16 -6.17 -1.21
CA TRP A 192 12.25 -5.72 -2.61
C TRP A 192 13.44 -6.32 -3.36
N GLU A 193 14.13 -7.31 -2.78
CA GLU A 193 15.23 -8.00 -3.44
C GLU A 193 14.71 -8.87 -4.58
N ASN A 194 15.01 -8.40 -5.79
CA ASN A 194 14.75 -9.06 -7.05
C ASN A 194 15.56 -10.37 -7.15
N PRO A 195 14.95 -11.57 -7.33
CA PRO A 195 15.72 -12.75 -7.69
C PRO A 195 16.13 -12.66 -9.16
N LYS A 196 17.37 -12.20 -9.37
CA LYS A 196 18.23 -12.41 -10.56
C LYS A 196 17.72 -11.87 -11.91
N LEU A 197 18.35 -10.78 -12.34
CA LEU A 197 18.61 -10.55 -13.77
C LEU A 197 19.49 -11.70 -14.33
N PRO A 198 19.30 -12.15 -15.59
CA PRO A 198 20.17 -13.14 -16.22
C PRO A 198 21.61 -12.65 -16.41
#